data_AF-A0A535IT09-F1
#
_entry.id   AF-A0A535IT09-F1
#
_cell.length_a   1.000
_cell.length_b   1.000
_cell.length_c   1.000
_cell.angle_alpha   90.00
_cell.angle_beta   90.00
_cell.angle_gamma   90.00
#
_symmetry.space_group_name_H-M   'P 1'
#
loop_
_entity.id
_entity.type
_entity.pdbx_description
1 polymer ?
#
loop_
_entity_poly.entity_id
_entity_poly.type
_entity_poly.pdbx_seq_one_letter_code
_entity_poly.pdbx_strand_id
1 'polypeptide(L)'
;NDPAVDGILLQLPLPDGLDSDQALEQIPPHKDVDGLHPYNAGRLAQGNPTFIPATPLGVLELLRREQIDPTGQRAVVVGRSRLVGRPVSLLLLQNHATVTIAHSHTIDLPAITRTADILIAATGKRGLITGEHVKSGAIVLDVGITRDPETGKLTGDVDRASVDPVAGALTPVPGGVGPMTVAMLLVNTYRAYRQHLGEG
;
A
#
# COMPACT_ATOMS: atom_id res chain seq x y z
N ASN A 1 -16.73 21.20 7.15
CA ASN A 1 -17.71 20.99 8.22
C ASN A 1 -19.13 20.72 7.73
N ASP A 2 -19.34 20.44 6.44
CA ASP A 2 -20.65 20.02 5.95
C ASP A 2 -21.05 18.67 6.59
N PRO A 3 -22.20 18.56 7.29
CA PRO A 3 -22.66 17.31 7.87
C PRO A 3 -23.11 16.27 6.82
N ALA A 4 -23.44 16.67 5.59
CA ALA A 4 -23.84 15.73 4.54
C ALA A 4 -22.64 15.02 3.87
N VAL A 5 -21.42 15.36 4.25
CA VAL A 5 -20.18 14.81 3.67
C VAL A 5 -19.47 13.96 4.71
N ASP A 6 -19.37 12.64 4.49
CA ASP A 6 -18.67 11.73 5.41
C ASP A 6 -17.20 11.51 5.04
N GLY A 7 -16.83 11.73 3.77
CA GLY A 7 -15.49 11.50 3.25
C GLY A 7 -14.97 12.66 2.42
N ILE A 8 -13.72 13.03 2.63
CA ILE A 8 -12.99 14.04 1.86
C ILE A 8 -11.73 13.38 1.29
N LEU A 9 -11.51 13.62 0.00
CA LEU A 9 -10.35 13.13 -0.75
C LEU A 9 -9.58 14.32 -1.29
N LEU A 10 -8.27 14.31 -1.09
CA LEU A 10 -7.35 15.27 -1.69
C LEU A 10 -6.51 14.55 -2.73
N GLN A 11 -6.83 14.77 -4.01
CA GLN A 11 -6.06 14.18 -5.10
C GLN A 11 -4.66 14.81 -5.17
N LEU A 12 -3.63 13.98 -5.10
CA LEU A 12 -2.23 14.36 -5.25
C LEU A 12 -1.69 14.00 -6.65
N PRO A 13 -0.62 14.67 -7.14
CA PRO A 13 0.05 15.82 -6.52
C PRO A 13 -0.77 17.10 -6.63
N LEU A 14 -0.56 18.04 -5.69
CA LEU A 14 -1.10 19.39 -5.80
C LEU A 14 -0.30 20.23 -6.82
N PRO A 15 -0.89 21.30 -7.38
CA PRO A 15 -0.15 22.32 -8.11
C PRO A 15 1.07 22.86 -7.36
N ASP A 16 2.08 23.27 -8.11
CA ASP A 16 3.32 23.83 -7.55
C ASP A 16 3.06 25.00 -6.60
N GLY A 17 3.79 25.01 -5.49
CA GLY A 17 3.67 26.03 -4.44
C GLY A 17 2.61 25.75 -3.37
N LEU A 18 1.78 24.72 -3.53
CA LEU A 18 0.86 24.28 -2.48
C LEU A 18 1.49 23.20 -1.59
N ASP A 19 1.37 23.39 -0.28
CA ASP A 19 1.83 22.41 0.70
C ASP A 19 0.78 21.30 0.88
N SER A 20 1.13 20.10 0.40
CA SER A 20 0.25 18.93 0.52
C SER A 20 0.07 18.48 1.97
N ASP A 21 1.07 18.66 2.83
CA ASP A 21 0.98 18.26 4.23
C ASP A 21 0.04 19.19 4.99
N GLN A 22 0.17 20.50 4.75
CA GLN A 22 -0.75 21.49 5.30
C GLN A 22 -2.19 21.23 4.83
N ALA A 23 -2.40 20.93 3.55
CA ALA A 23 -3.72 20.68 2.98
C ALA A 23 -4.36 19.40 3.56
N LEU A 24 -3.58 18.33 3.73
CA LEU A 24 -4.06 17.08 4.36
C LEU A 24 -4.46 17.30 5.82
N GLU A 25 -3.72 18.11 6.58
CA GLU A 25 -4.05 18.43 7.98
C GLU A 25 -5.31 19.29 8.14
N GLN A 26 -5.79 19.94 7.08
CA GLN A 26 -7.09 20.64 7.12
C GLN A 26 -8.28 19.68 7.04
N ILE A 27 -8.09 18.44 6.63
CA ILE A 27 -9.15 17.44 6.55
C ILE A 27 -9.44 16.94 7.97
N PRO A 28 -10.68 17.04 8.49
CA PRO A 28 -10.99 16.46 9.79
C PRO A 28 -10.65 14.97 9.81
N PRO A 29 -9.93 14.44 10.81
CA PRO A 29 -9.43 13.05 10.78
C PRO A 29 -10.52 11.99 10.62
N HIS A 30 -11.73 12.27 11.10
CA HIS A 30 -12.89 11.39 10.98
C HIS A 30 -13.55 11.39 9.59
N LYS A 31 -13.12 12.29 8.68
CA LYS A 31 -13.54 12.36 7.28
C LYS A 31 -12.40 12.07 6.30
N ASP A 32 -11.20 11.80 6.80
CA ASP A 32 -10.04 11.42 6.01
C ASP A 32 -10.14 9.95 5.60
N VAL A 33 -10.98 9.69 4.61
CA VAL A 33 -11.25 8.34 4.09
C VAL A 33 -10.08 7.76 3.30
N ASP A 34 -9.09 8.58 2.96
CA ASP A 34 -7.83 8.14 2.37
C ASP A 34 -6.74 7.84 3.42
N GLY A 35 -7.01 8.09 4.70
CA GLY A 35 -6.11 7.76 5.82
C GLY A 35 -4.78 8.50 5.82
N LEU A 36 -4.68 9.63 5.12
CA LEU A 36 -3.43 10.37 4.92
C LEU A 36 -3.17 11.44 5.98
N HIS A 37 -4.16 11.74 6.81
CA HIS A 37 -4.03 12.70 7.90
C HIS A 37 -3.02 12.18 8.96
N PRO A 38 -2.09 13.01 9.46
CA PRO A 38 -1.08 12.58 10.45
C PRO A 38 -1.65 11.92 11.69
N TYR A 39 -2.79 12.39 12.19
CA TYR A 39 -3.56 11.72 13.26
C TYR A 39 -3.84 10.24 12.93
N ASN A 40 -4.43 9.94 11.78
CA ASN A 40 -4.77 8.57 11.39
C ASN A 40 -3.50 7.71 11.18
N ALA A 41 -2.45 8.29 10.61
CA ALA A 41 -1.14 7.64 10.52
C ALA A 41 -0.52 7.33 11.89
N GLY A 42 -0.66 8.24 12.86
CA GLY A 42 -0.20 8.04 14.24
C GLY A 42 -1.00 6.96 14.97
N ARG A 43 -2.32 6.91 14.77
CA ARG A 43 -3.20 5.84 15.27
C ARG A 43 -2.81 4.48 14.70
N LEU A 44 -2.52 4.42 13.40
CA LEU A 44 -1.98 3.20 12.80
C LEU A 44 -0.63 2.82 13.44
N ALA A 45 0.30 3.75 13.62
CA ALA A 45 1.59 3.47 14.25
C ALA A 45 1.49 2.96 15.70
N GLN A 46 0.47 3.41 16.45
CA GLN A 46 0.22 2.97 17.83
C GLN A 46 -0.48 1.60 17.95
N GLY A 47 -0.89 0.98 16.84
CA GLY A 47 -1.65 -0.28 16.91
C GLY A 47 -3.15 -0.11 17.11
N ASN A 48 -3.68 1.11 17.02
CA ASN A 48 -5.11 1.39 17.23
C ASN A 48 -5.73 2.16 16.03
N PRO A 49 -5.61 1.61 14.80
CA PRO A 49 -5.95 2.31 13.57
C PRO A 49 -7.40 2.77 13.53
N THR A 50 -7.61 3.94 12.92
CA THR A 50 -8.92 4.50 12.55
C THR A 50 -9.12 4.29 11.05
N PHE A 51 -8.90 5.33 10.23
CA PHE A 51 -8.83 5.19 8.78
C PHE A 51 -7.42 4.82 8.36
N ILE A 52 -7.32 3.77 7.56
CA ILE A 52 -6.07 3.23 7.02
C ILE A 52 -5.99 3.64 5.54
N PRO A 53 -4.81 4.00 5.02
CA PRO A 53 -4.69 4.32 3.60
C PRO A 53 -5.19 3.19 2.70
N ALA A 54 -5.92 3.56 1.64
CA ALA A 54 -6.72 2.62 0.87
C ALA A 54 -5.87 1.54 0.18
N THR A 55 -4.69 1.89 -0.35
CA THR A 55 -3.79 0.94 -1.00
C THR A 55 -3.22 -0.11 -0.01
N PRO A 56 -2.63 0.27 1.15
CA PRO A 56 -2.27 -0.67 2.21
C PRO A 56 -3.42 -1.57 2.67
N LEU A 57 -4.62 -1.01 2.85
CA LEU A 57 -5.80 -1.80 3.21
C LEU A 57 -6.16 -2.80 2.10
N GLY A 58 -5.99 -2.40 0.84
CA GLY A 58 -6.24 -3.25 -0.33
C GLY A 58 -5.26 -4.41 -0.41
N VAL A 59 -3.99 -4.18 -0.07
CA VAL A 59 -2.99 -5.25 0.05
C VAL A 59 -3.41 -6.27 1.12
N LEU A 60 -3.80 -5.82 2.32
CA LEU A 60 -4.24 -6.73 3.38
C LEU A 60 -5.50 -7.52 2.99
N GLU A 61 -6.44 -6.87 2.31
CA GLU A 61 -7.66 -7.53 1.81
C GLU A 61 -7.35 -8.57 0.72
N LEU A 62 -6.37 -8.32 -0.15
CA LEU A 62 -5.91 -9.33 -1.13
C LEU A 62 -5.33 -10.55 -0.42
N LEU A 63 -4.42 -10.35 0.53
CA LEU A 63 -3.86 -11.45 1.33
C LEU A 63 -4.97 -12.27 2.00
N ARG A 64 -5.95 -11.60 2.61
CA ARG A 64 -7.09 -12.24 3.25
C ARG A 64 -7.94 -13.06 2.26
N ARG A 65 -8.23 -12.52 1.08
CA ARG A 65 -9.04 -13.19 0.05
C ARG A 65 -8.35 -14.40 -0.54
N GLU A 66 -7.04 -14.32 -0.72
CA GLU A 66 -6.20 -15.42 -1.19
C GLU A 66 -5.81 -16.40 -0.07
N GLN A 67 -6.35 -16.23 1.15
CA GLN A 67 -6.09 -17.08 2.31
C GLN A 67 -4.59 -17.16 2.68
N ILE A 68 -3.86 -16.08 2.46
CA ILE A 68 -2.46 -15.93 2.81
C ILE A 68 -2.38 -15.33 4.21
N ASP A 69 -2.02 -16.15 5.20
CA ASP A 69 -1.83 -15.70 6.59
C ASP A 69 -0.41 -15.16 6.79
N PRO A 70 -0.23 -13.84 7.01
CA PRO A 70 1.10 -13.24 7.23
C PRO A 70 1.75 -13.63 8.58
N THR A 71 1.03 -14.32 9.48
CA THR A 71 1.52 -14.69 10.81
C THR A 71 2.83 -15.47 10.74
N GLY A 72 3.88 -14.94 11.38
CA GLY A 72 5.21 -15.57 11.43
C GLY A 72 6.02 -15.50 10.13
N GLN A 73 5.43 -15.01 9.03
CA GLN A 73 6.11 -14.88 7.75
C GLN A 73 7.05 -13.66 7.73
N ARG A 74 8.09 -13.74 6.89
CA ARG A 74 8.98 -12.60 6.61
C ARG A 74 8.39 -11.76 5.48
N ALA A 75 7.92 -10.57 5.82
CA ALA A 75 7.49 -9.60 4.83
C ALA A 75 8.59 -8.57 4.55
N VAL A 76 8.91 -8.35 3.27
CA VAL A 76 9.82 -7.28 2.84
C VAL A 76 9.04 -6.28 2.01
N VAL A 77 9.05 -5.02 2.45
CA VAL A 77 8.41 -3.90 1.74
C VAL A 77 9.49 -3.04 1.11
N VAL A 78 9.52 -2.98 -0.22
CA VAL A 78 10.45 -2.14 -0.97
C VAL A 78 9.75 -0.84 -1.32
N GLY A 79 10.09 0.22 -0.60
CA GLY A 79 9.41 1.51 -0.64
C GLY A 79 8.99 1.96 0.75
N ARG A 80 9.17 3.25 1.05
CA ARG A 80 8.87 3.85 2.36
C ARG A 80 8.04 5.12 2.27
N SER A 81 7.22 5.22 1.22
CA SER A 81 6.30 6.35 1.04
C SER A 81 5.27 6.39 2.16
N ARG A 82 4.72 7.59 2.42
CA ARG A 82 3.62 7.77 3.37
C ARG A 82 2.33 7.10 2.90
N LEU A 83 2.13 7.02 1.58
CA LEU A 83 0.91 6.50 0.95
C LEU A 83 0.81 4.97 1.02
N VAL A 84 1.96 4.28 0.93
CA VAL A 84 1.99 2.82 0.76
C VAL A 84 3.00 2.16 1.69
N GLY A 85 4.29 2.44 1.51
CA GLY A 85 5.36 1.64 2.11
C GLY A 85 5.31 1.59 3.64
N ARG A 86 5.23 2.75 4.30
CA ARG A 86 5.14 2.81 5.76
C ARG A 86 3.84 2.19 6.30
N PRO A 87 2.64 2.59 5.84
CA PRO A 87 1.40 2.03 6.39
C PRO A 87 1.26 0.53 6.14
N VAL A 88 1.62 0.00 4.96
CA VAL A 88 1.53 -1.46 4.72
C VAL A 88 2.48 -2.25 5.62
N SER A 89 3.66 -1.70 5.93
CA SER A 89 4.61 -2.30 6.86
C SER A 89 4.03 -2.39 8.28
N LEU A 90 3.33 -1.35 8.74
CA LEU A 90 2.68 -1.34 10.05
C LEU A 90 1.50 -2.32 10.12
N LEU A 91 0.71 -2.41 9.04
CA LEU A 91 -0.39 -3.38 8.96
C LEU A 91 0.14 -4.82 9.00
N LEU A 92 1.18 -5.13 8.23
CA LEU A 92 1.79 -6.45 8.25
C LEU A 92 2.34 -6.80 9.64
N LEU A 93 2.98 -5.84 10.31
CA LEU A 93 3.45 -6.00 11.69
C LEU A 93 2.30 -6.29 12.66
N GLN A 94 1.18 -5.58 12.53
CA GLN A 94 -0.03 -5.81 13.33
C GLN A 94 -0.69 -7.16 13.04
N ASN A 95 -0.49 -7.69 11.84
CA ASN A 95 -0.92 -9.04 11.44
C ASN A 95 0.23 -10.06 11.61
N HIS A 96 1.09 -9.84 12.61
CA HIS A 96 2.08 -10.81 13.10
C HIS A 96 3.19 -11.22 12.10
N ALA A 97 3.40 -10.47 11.02
CA ALA A 97 4.56 -10.66 10.16
C ALA A 97 5.84 -10.10 10.80
N THR A 98 6.98 -10.71 10.48
CA THR A 98 8.29 -10.08 10.67
C THR A 98 8.58 -9.16 9.49
N VAL A 99 8.66 -7.86 9.72
CA VAL A 99 8.71 -6.86 8.63
C VAL A 99 10.09 -6.24 8.46
N THR A 100 10.58 -6.21 7.22
CA THR A 100 11.75 -5.42 6.80
C THR A 100 11.33 -4.34 5.80
N ILE A 101 11.79 -3.11 5.98
CA ILE A 101 11.54 -2.01 5.04
C ILE A 101 12.83 -1.71 4.28
N ALA A 102 12.80 -1.86 2.96
CA ALA A 102 13.89 -1.52 2.05
C ALA A 102 13.56 -0.26 1.24
N HIS A 103 14.59 0.45 0.76
CA HIS A 103 14.45 1.70 0.00
C HIS A 103 15.70 1.99 -0.84
N SER A 104 15.72 3.15 -1.50
CA SER A 104 16.81 3.58 -2.41
C SER A 104 18.22 3.67 -1.80
N HIS A 105 18.37 3.49 -0.50
CA HIS A 105 19.66 3.51 0.21
C HIS A 105 19.97 2.16 0.86
N THR A 106 19.15 1.15 0.60
CA THR A 106 19.39 -0.21 1.06
C THR A 106 20.57 -0.78 0.27
N ILE A 107 21.60 -1.22 0.99
CA ILE A 107 22.75 -1.91 0.42
C ILE A 107 22.32 -3.35 0.13
N ASP A 108 22.65 -3.83 -1.07
CA ASP A 108 22.30 -5.19 -1.54
C ASP A 108 20.81 -5.51 -1.36
N LEU A 109 19.98 -4.77 -2.09
CA LEU A 109 18.53 -4.99 -2.11
C LEU A 109 18.16 -6.47 -2.37
N PRO A 110 18.76 -7.17 -3.36
CA PRO A 110 18.46 -8.57 -3.61
C PRO A 110 18.71 -9.49 -2.41
N ALA A 111 19.79 -9.29 -1.64
CA ALA A 111 20.06 -10.10 -0.45
C ALA A 111 18.94 -9.99 0.59
N ILE A 112 18.35 -8.81 0.74
CA ILE A 112 17.25 -8.56 1.68
C ILE A 112 15.93 -9.12 1.14
N THR A 113 15.58 -8.81 -0.11
CA THR A 113 14.30 -9.22 -0.70
C THR A 113 14.19 -10.73 -0.88
N ARG A 114 15.30 -11.45 -1.11
CA ARG A 114 15.32 -12.93 -1.14
C ARG A 114 15.02 -13.59 0.20
N THR A 115 14.93 -12.83 1.30
CA THR A 115 14.48 -13.37 2.59
C THR A 115 12.96 -13.30 2.76
N ALA A 116 12.24 -12.69 1.81
CA ALA A 116 10.81 -12.46 1.90
C ALA A 116 10.01 -13.72 1.53
N ASP A 117 9.07 -14.09 2.39
CA ASP A 117 7.95 -14.95 2.04
C ASP A 117 6.86 -14.13 1.34
N ILE A 118 6.69 -12.87 1.75
CA ILE A 118 5.80 -11.87 1.15
C ILE A 118 6.64 -10.64 0.75
N LEU A 119 6.76 -10.38 -0.55
CA LEU A 119 7.47 -9.22 -1.10
C LEU A 119 6.47 -8.20 -1.63
N ILE A 120 6.52 -6.97 -1.10
CA ILE A 120 5.70 -5.85 -1.55
C ILE A 120 6.59 -4.83 -2.28
N ALA A 121 6.33 -4.60 -3.56
CA ALA A 121 7.03 -3.58 -4.36
C ALA A 121 6.18 -2.30 -4.46
N ALA A 122 6.66 -1.20 -3.87
CA ALA A 122 5.94 0.08 -3.75
C ALA A 122 6.88 1.29 -3.94
N THR A 123 7.68 1.24 -5.00
CA THR A 123 8.71 2.21 -5.39
C THR A 123 8.29 3.15 -6.51
N GLY A 124 7.33 2.76 -7.35
CA GLY A 124 6.96 3.51 -8.56
C GLY A 124 8.07 3.52 -9.62
N LYS A 125 8.93 2.51 -9.62
CA LYS A 125 10.04 2.33 -10.57
C LYS A 125 9.83 1.04 -11.34
N ARG A 126 9.46 1.21 -12.61
CA ARG A 126 9.24 0.10 -13.55
C ARG A 126 10.36 -0.93 -13.52
N GLY A 127 10.01 -2.19 -13.29
CA GLY A 127 10.90 -3.34 -13.43
C GLY A 127 12.10 -3.37 -12.48
N LEU A 128 12.06 -2.61 -11.37
CA LEU A 128 13.11 -2.63 -10.36
C LEU A 128 13.28 -4.02 -9.72
N ILE A 129 12.16 -4.71 -9.45
CA ILE A 129 12.16 -6.04 -8.83
C ILE A 129 12.17 -7.09 -9.93
N THR A 130 13.29 -7.80 -10.04
CA THR A 130 13.51 -8.88 -11.01
C THR A 130 13.52 -10.25 -10.30
N GLY A 131 13.61 -11.35 -11.06
CA GLY A 131 13.69 -12.70 -10.52
C GLY A 131 14.80 -12.92 -9.47
N GLU A 132 15.92 -12.19 -9.57
CA GLU A 132 17.01 -12.30 -8.58
C GLU A 132 16.64 -11.78 -7.19
N HIS A 133 15.59 -10.95 -7.11
CA HIS A 133 15.11 -10.36 -5.87
C HIS A 133 14.15 -11.29 -5.13
N VAL A 134 13.62 -12.31 -5.78
CA VAL A 134 12.47 -13.09 -5.31
C VAL A 134 12.94 -14.43 -4.77
N LYS A 135 12.50 -14.75 -3.54
CA LYS A 135 12.64 -16.10 -2.98
C LYS A 135 11.74 -17.06 -3.77
N SER A 136 12.24 -18.24 -4.11
CA SER A 136 11.42 -19.26 -4.77
C SER A 136 10.16 -19.57 -3.94
N GLY A 137 8.99 -19.51 -4.59
CA GLY A 137 7.69 -19.73 -3.96
C GLY A 137 7.12 -18.53 -3.19
N ALA A 138 7.79 -17.37 -3.17
CA ALA A 138 7.30 -16.19 -2.47
C ALA A 138 6.04 -15.59 -3.13
N ILE A 139 5.26 -14.91 -2.30
CA ILE A 139 4.11 -14.10 -2.72
C ILE A 139 4.62 -12.70 -3.05
N VAL A 140 4.37 -12.24 -4.26
CA VAL A 140 4.82 -10.93 -4.74
C VAL A 140 3.60 -10.03 -5.02
N LEU A 141 3.55 -8.91 -4.32
CA LEU A 141 2.54 -7.86 -4.48
C LEU A 141 3.20 -6.66 -5.18
N ASP A 142 2.88 -6.49 -6.45
CA ASP A 142 3.27 -5.33 -7.24
C ASP A 142 2.23 -4.20 -7.05
N VAL A 143 2.59 -3.25 -6.19
CA VAL A 143 1.77 -2.07 -5.88
C VAL A 143 2.10 -0.91 -6.82
N GLY A 144 3.24 -0.97 -7.51
CA GLY A 144 3.68 0.04 -8.44
C GLY A 144 2.69 0.21 -9.60
N ILE A 145 2.38 1.46 -9.93
CA ILE A 145 1.67 1.78 -11.17
C ILE A 145 2.45 2.90 -11.85
N THR A 146 3.13 2.54 -12.93
CA THR A 146 3.87 3.44 -13.80
C THR A 146 3.26 3.38 -15.20
N ARG A 147 2.88 4.54 -15.73
CA ARG A 147 2.48 4.65 -17.14
C ARG A 147 3.73 4.67 -17.99
N ASP A 148 3.84 3.70 -18.89
CA ASP A 148 4.89 3.64 -19.89
C ASP A 148 4.77 4.86 -20.82
N PRO A 149 5.78 5.72 -20.92
CA PRO A 149 5.72 6.91 -21.77
C PRO A 149 5.73 6.57 -23.27
N GLU A 150 6.27 5.41 -23.67
CA GLU A 150 6.35 4.98 -25.06
C GLU A 150 5.07 4.27 -25.50
N THR A 151 4.59 3.33 -24.66
CA THR A 151 3.43 2.49 -25.03
C THR A 151 2.10 2.99 -24.46
N GLY A 152 2.14 3.92 -23.50
CA GLY A 152 0.97 4.41 -22.77
C GLY A 152 0.36 3.38 -21.80
N LYS A 153 0.88 2.15 -21.76
CA LYS A 153 0.35 1.06 -20.95
C LYS A 153 0.74 1.22 -19.47
N LEU A 154 -0.09 0.70 -18.58
CA LEU A 154 0.24 0.61 -17.16
C LEU A 154 1.15 -0.59 -16.93
N THR A 155 2.24 -0.35 -16.22
CA THR A 155 3.24 -1.34 -15.80
C THR A 155 3.50 -1.17 -14.30
N GLY A 156 4.05 -2.18 -13.65
CA GLY A 156 4.38 -2.13 -12.23
C GLY A 156 5.87 -2.10 -11.97
N ASP A 157 6.22 -2.22 -10.69
CA ASP A 157 7.61 -2.21 -10.23
C ASP A 157 8.32 -3.54 -10.49
N VAL A 158 7.58 -4.59 -10.82
CA VAL A 158 8.10 -5.95 -11.01
C VAL A 158 8.31 -6.24 -12.50
N ASP A 159 9.49 -6.75 -12.83
CA ASP A 159 9.74 -7.39 -14.12
C ASP A 159 9.09 -8.78 -14.12
N ARG A 160 7.85 -8.81 -14.60
CA ARG A 160 7.02 -10.01 -14.62
C ARG A 160 7.68 -11.19 -15.33
N ALA A 161 8.41 -10.95 -16.41
CA ALA A 161 8.99 -12.04 -17.20
C ALA A 161 10.05 -12.82 -16.41
N SER A 162 10.83 -12.14 -15.58
CA SER A 162 11.82 -12.79 -14.72
C SER A 162 11.26 -13.28 -13.39
N VAL A 163 10.16 -12.71 -12.91
CA VAL A 163 9.56 -13.08 -11.60
C VAL A 163 8.51 -14.19 -11.68
N ASP A 164 7.69 -14.25 -12.72
CA ASP A 164 6.64 -15.29 -12.88
C ASP A 164 7.17 -16.73 -12.70
N PRO A 165 8.36 -17.12 -13.22
CA PRO A 165 8.88 -18.47 -13.04
C PRO A 165 9.37 -18.80 -11.63
N VAL A 166 9.56 -17.80 -10.76
CA VAL A 166 10.18 -17.94 -9.43
C VAL A 166 9.16 -17.77 -8.31
N ALA A 167 8.24 -16.82 -8.46
CA ALA A 167 7.21 -16.52 -7.46
C ALA A 167 6.19 -17.65 -7.34
N GLY A 168 5.69 -17.87 -6.12
CA GLY A 168 4.53 -18.74 -5.89
C GLY A 168 3.22 -18.06 -6.28
N ALA A 169 3.17 -16.73 -6.15
CA ALA A 169 2.07 -15.90 -6.64
C ALA A 169 2.58 -14.49 -6.98
N LEU A 170 2.02 -13.86 -8.01
CA LEU A 170 2.32 -12.48 -8.40
C LEU A 170 1.02 -11.75 -8.77
N THR A 171 0.78 -10.58 -8.17
CA THR A 171 -0.35 -9.74 -8.60
C THR A 171 -0.14 -9.17 -9.99
N PRO A 172 -1.16 -9.17 -10.86
CA PRO A 172 -1.04 -8.55 -12.18
C PRO A 172 -1.03 -7.02 -12.10
N VAL A 173 -0.32 -6.38 -13.03
CA VAL A 173 -0.42 -4.95 -13.29
C VAL A 173 -0.72 -4.73 -14.78
N PRO A 174 -1.85 -4.12 -15.15
CA PRO A 174 -2.96 -3.70 -14.28
C PRO A 174 -3.82 -4.88 -13.77
N GLY A 175 -4.73 -4.61 -12.82
CA GLY A 175 -5.76 -5.57 -12.39
C GLY A 175 -5.53 -6.23 -11.02
N GLY A 176 -4.40 -5.97 -10.37
CA GLY A 176 -4.10 -6.44 -9.01
C GLY A 176 -4.47 -5.42 -7.94
N VAL A 177 -3.47 -4.70 -7.41
CA VAL A 177 -3.65 -3.79 -6.26
C VAL A 177 -4.48 -2.55 -6.61
N GLY A 178 -4.37 -2.02 -7.83
CA GLY A 178 -5.07 -0.78 -8.24
C GLY A 178 -6.59 -0.79 -8.01
N PRO A 179 -7.34 -1.80 -8.50
CA PRO A 179 -8.78 -1.92 -8.22
C PRO A 179 -9.11 -1.99 -6.72
N MET A 180 -8.23 -2.59 -5.92
CA MET A 180 -8.42 -2.70 -4.47
C MET A 180 -8.27 -1.35 -3.77
N THR A 181 -7.41 -0.47 -4.25
CA THR A 181 -7.31 0.91 -3.75
C THR A 181 -8.67 1.62 -3.84
N VAL A 182 -9.34 1.55 -4.99
CA VAL A 182 -10.66 2.18 -5.17
C VAL A 182 -11.72 1.52 -4.28
N ALA A 183 -11.73 0.20 -4.22
CA ALA A 183 -12.67 -0.53 -3.38
C ALA A 183 -12.50 -0.18 -1.89
N MET A 184 -11.25 -0.12 -1.40
CA MET A 184 -10.97 0.16 0.01
C MET A 184 -11.22 1.62 0.38
N LEU A 185 -11.07 2.55 -0.56
CA LEU A 185 -11.51 3.92 -0.38
C LEU A 185 -13.03 3.98 -0.13
N LEU A 186 -13.84 3.27 -0.93
CA LEU A 186 -15.29 3.21 -0.72
C LEU A 186 -15.64 2.53 0.61
N VAL A 187 -14.90 1.51 1.02
CA VAL A 187 -15.05 0.88 2.35
C VAL A 187 -14.78 1.89 3.47
N ASN A 188 -13.73 2.69 3.37
CA ASN A 188 -13.45 3.74 4.34
C ASN A 188 -14.55 4.80 4.37
N THR A 189 -15.05 5.25 3.22
CA THR A 189 -16.19 6.19 3.16
C THR A 189 -17.43 5.62 3.82
N TYR A 190 -17.74 4.35 3.58
CA TYR A 190 -18.87 3.70 4.22
C TYR A 190 -18.67 3.56 5.74
N ARG A 191 -17.45 3.28 6.20
CA ARG A 191 -17.12 3.28 7.63
C ARG A 191 -17.30 4.66 8.27
N ALA A 192 -16.89 5.73 7.59
CA ALA A 192 -17.08 7.10 8.06
C ALA A 192 -18.57 7.44 8.21
N TYR A 193 -19.39 7.07 7.22
CA TYR A 193 -20.83 7.21 7.28
C TYR A 193 -21.44 6.46 8.48
N ARG A 194 -21.08 5.19 8.70
CA ARG A 194 -21.58 4.41 9.84
C ARG A 194 -21.16 5.00 11.18
N GLN A 195 -19.93 5.48 11.31
CA GLN A 195 -19.46 6.14 12.53
C GLN A 195 -20.22 7.45 12.80
N HIS A 196 -20.52 8.23 11.76
CA HIS A 196 -21.33 9.43 11.87
C HIS A 196 -22.76 9.12 12.37
N LEU A 197 -23.36 8.01 11.94
CA LEU A 197 -24.65 7.54 12.47
C LEU A 197 -24.58 6.96 13.90
N GLY A 198 -23.39 6.79 14.47
CA GLY A 198 -23.19 6.16 15.78
C GLY A 198 -23.23 4.63 15.75
N GLU A 199 -23.07 4.01 14.58
CA GLU A 199 -23.12 2.56 14.37
C GLU A 199 -21.73 1.89 14.35
N GLY A 200 -20.75 2.46 15.06
CA GLY A 200 -19.33 2.10 15.02
C GLY A 200 -18.87 1.11 16.07
#